data_AF-A0A0B6XSX1-F1
#
_entry.id   AF-A0A0B6XSX1-F1
#
_cell.length_a   1.000
_cell.length_b   1.000
_cell.length_c   1.000
_cell.angle_alpha   90.00
_cell.angle_beta   90.00
_cell.angle_gamma   90.00
#
_symmetry.space_group_name_H-M   'P 1'
#
loop_
_entity.id
_entity.type
_entity.pdbx_description
1 polymer ?
#
loop_
_entity_poly.entity_id
_entity_poly.type
_entity_poly.pdbx_seq_one_letter_code
_entity_poly.pdbx_strand_id
1 'polypeptide(L)'
;VLIDSKSLTLKSTIVFDTYIDDASLLRFLKKDAKDDDILFMATFDDASYGLKDSGRLWLRMFGSSLIDKLGFRENFIMIGHRGLAK
;
A
#
# COMPACT_ATOMS: atom_id res chain seq x y z
N VAL A 1 3.51 5.16 4.48
CA VAL A 1 3.92 5.27 5.90
C VAL A 1 3.51 3.99 6.61
N LEU A 2 4.41 3.42 7.42
CA LEU A 2 4.17 2.19 8.17
C LEU A 2 4.32 2.49 9.66
N ILE A 3 3.37 2.02 10.47
CA ILE A 3 3.34 2.23 11.91
C ILE A 3 3.21 0.87 12.60
N ASP A 4 3.97 0.67 13.68
CA ASP A 4 3.77 -0.47 14.57
C ASP A 4 2.42 -0.34 15.29
N SER A 5 1.52 -1.32 15.18
CA SER A 5 0.20 -1.23 15.79
C SER A 5 0.20 -1.29 17.32
N LYS A 6 1.25 -1.82 17.94
CA LYS A 6 1.31 -1.99 19.41
C LYS A 6 1.93 -0.78 20.08
N SER A 7 3.09 -0.33 19.59
CA SER A 7 3.79 0.83 20.15
C SER A 7 3.33 2.16 19.56
N LEU A 8 2.59 2.14 18.44
CA LEU A 8 2.19 3.31 17.65
C LEU A 8 3.39 4.13 17.14
N THR A 9 4.56 3.51 17.05
CA THR A 9 5.78 4.19 16.56
C THR A 9 5.91 4.07 15.05
N LEU A 10 6.40 5.14 14.42
CA LEU A 10 6.75 5.16 13.01
C LEU A 10 7.84 4.10 12.72
N LYS A 11 7.56 3.19 11.80
CA LYS A 11 8.54 2.23 11.27
C LYS A 11 9.23 2.77 10.02
N SER A 12 8.47 3.36 9.10
CA SER A 12 9.04 3.87 7.84
C SER A 12 8.14 4.88 7.13
N THR A 13 8.79 5.76 6.37
CA THR A 13 8.18 6.65 5.37
C THR A 13 8.92 6.47 4.07
N ILE A 14 8.22 5.99 3.03
CA ILE A 14 8.80 5.63 1.74
C ILE A 14 7.84 6.11 0.65
N VAL A 15 8.40 6.51 -0.49
CA VAL A 15 7.69 6.85 -1.72
C VAL A 15 8.02 5.80 -2.77
N PHE A 16 7.02 5.38 -3.54
CA PHE A 16 7.16 4.45 -4.65
C PHE A 16 6.64 5.10 -5.92
N ASP A 17 7.47 5.16 -6.95
CA ASP A 17 7.04 5.62 -8.28
C ASP A 17 6.38 4.46 -9.03
N THR A 18 5.07 4.28 -8.80
CA THR A 18 4.28 3.27 -9.48
C THR A 18 3.75 3.73 -10.84
N TYR A 19 4.17 4.88 -11.34
CA TYR A 19 4.02 5.21 -12.75
C TYR A 19 5.05 4.43 -13.58
N ILE A 20 6.30 4.31 -13.10
CA ILE A 20 7.34 3.52 -13.77
C ILE A 20 7.10 2.00 -13.58
N ASP A 21 7.07 1.52 -12.33
CA ASP A 21 6.81 0.11 -11.99
C ASP A 21 6.39 -0.09 -10.52
N ASP A 22 5.84 -1.26 -10.18
CA ASP A 22 5.41 -1.60 -8.82
C ASP A 22 6.37 -2.50 -8.03
N ALA A 23 7.57 -2.80 -8.54
CA ALA A 23 8.43 -3.83 -7.96
C ALA A 23 8.90 -3.48 -6.55
N SER A 24 9.24 -2.21 -6.30
CA SER A 24 9.66 -1.75 -4.98
C SER A 24 8.51 -1.68 -3.98
N LEU A 25 7.30 -1.27 -4.42
CA LEU A 25 6.10 -1.35 -3.60
C LEU A 25 5.78 -2.79 -3.23
N LEU A 26 5.81 -3.70 -4.20
CA LEU A 26 5.50 -5.11 -4.00
C LEU A 26 6.49 -5.79 -3.05
N ARG A 27 7.79 -5.48 -3.17
CA ARG A 27 8.82 -5.95 -2.24
C ARG A 27 8.52 -5.46 -0.83
N PHE A 28 8.21 -4.17 -0.68
CA PHE A 28 7.88 -3.56 0.61
C PHE A 28 6.67 -4.23 1.27
N LEU A 29 5.55 -4.37 0.55
CA LEU A 29 4.33 -5.00 1.07
C LEU A 29 4.54 -6.47 1.46
N LYS A 30 5.45 -7.18 0.78
CA LYS A 30 5.73 -8.60 1.02
C LYS A 30 6.75 -8.88 2.14
N LYS A 31 7.73 -8.00 2.29
CA LYS A 31 8.93 -8.28 3.10
C LYS A 31 9.05 -7.36 4.31
N ASP A 32 8.65 -6.10 4.16
CA ASP A 32 8.89 -5.07 5.16
C ASP A 32 7.63 -4.82 6.01
N ALA A 33 6.45 -4.83 5.39
CA ALA A 33 5.17 -4.68 6.09
C ALA A 33 4.72 -6.02 6.71
N LYS A 34 4.80 -6.12 8.04
CA LYS A 34 4.40 -7.32 8.78
C LYS A 34 2.88 -7.41 8.92
N ASP A 35 2.42 -8.61 9.28
CA ASP A 35 1.07 -8.77 9.79
C ASP A 35 0.88 -7.86 11.03
N ASP A 36 -0.31 -7.25 11.14
CA ASP A 36 -0.70 -6.23 12.12
C ASP A 36 -0.07 -4.83 12.00
N ASP A 37 0.83 -4.55 11.05
CA ASP A 37 1.29 -3.17 10.84
C ASP A 37 0.18 -2.27 10.28
N ILE A 38 0.14 -1.02 10.73
CA ILE A 38 -0.78 -0.01 10.18
C ILE A 38 -0.09 0.65 8.99
N LEU A 39 -0.68 0.49 7.81
CA LEU A 39 -0.23 1.03 6.54
C LEU A 39 -1.07 2.24 6.16
N PHE A 40 -0.44 3.40 6.04
CA PHE A 40 -1.02 4.60 5.45
C PHE A 40 -0.41 4.81 4.06
N MET A 41 -1.25 4.99 3.05
CA MET A 41 -0.83 5.32 1.68
C MET A 41 -1.66 6.47 1.12
N ALA A 42 -1.01 7.27 0.29
CA ALA A 42 -1.61 8.32 -0.51
C ALA A 42 -0.92 8.35 -1.88
N THR A 43 -1.65 8.71 -2.92
CA THR A 43 -1.09 8.92 -4.27
C THR A 43 -0.68 10.38 -4.48
N PHE A 44 0.22 10.60 -5.44
CA PHE A 44 0.63 11.91 -5.90
C PHE A 44 0.93 11.84 -7.40
N ASP A 45 0.35 12.75 -8.20
CA ASP A 45 0.28 12.71 -9.66
C ASP A 45 -0.38 11.45 -10.23
N ASP A 46 0.34 10.35 -10.40
CA ASP A 46 -0.20 9.07 -10.84
C ASP A 46 0.43 7.91 -10.07
N ALA A 47 -0.40 6.92 -9.73
CA ALA A 47 0.06 5.67 -9.13
C ALA A 47 -0.48 4.43 -9.83
N SER A 48 -1.15 4.61 -10.98
CA SER A 48 -1.97 3.57 -11.61
C SER A 48 -1.28 2.90 -12.79
N TYR A 49 -0.47 3.65 -13.55
CA TYR A 49 0.03 3.24 -14.86
C TYR A 49 0.96 2.01 -14.81
N GLY A 50 1.92 2.01 -13.89
CA GLY A 50 2.85 0.90 -13.64
C GLY A 50 2.39 -0.08 -12.55
N LEU A 51 1.21 0.12 -11.95
CA LEU A 51 0.67 -0.71 -10.88
C LEU A 51 0.01 -1.99 -11.42
N LYS A 52 0.67 -3.13 -11.22
CA LYS A 52 0.25 -4.43 -11.75
C LYS A 52 -0.76 -5.12 -10.84
N ASP A 53 -1.43 -6.13 -11.38
CA ASP A 53 -2.42 -6.95 -10.63
C ASP A 53 -1.84 -7.55 -9.34
N SER A 54 -0.55 -7.86 -9.33
CA SER A 54 0.11 -8.37 -8.13
C SER A 54 0.22 -7.30 -7.02
N GLY A 55 0.55 -6.05 -7.36
CA GLY A 55 0.52 -4.93 -6.41
C GLY A 55 -0.89 -4.67 -5.90
N ARG A 56 -1.88 -4.65 -6.80
CA ARG A 56 -3.30 -4.49 -6.46
C ARG A 56 -3.79 -5.58 -5.51
N LEU A 57 -3.43 -6.84 -5.77
CA LEU A 57 -3.74 -7.97 -4.89
C LEU A 57 -3.21 -7.76 -3.47
N TRP A 58 -1.95 -7.32 -3.33
CA TRP A 58 -1.39 -7.07 -1.99
C TRP A 58 -2.11 -5.93 -1.28
N LEU A 59 -2.44 -4.84 -1.96
CA LEU A 59 -3.21 -3.74 -1.37
C LEU A 59 -4.62 -4.18 -0.94
N ARG A 60 -5.25 -5.13 -1.65
CA ARG A 60 -6.49 -5.77 -1.19
C ARG A 60 -6.29 -6.61 0.08
N MET A 61 -5.17 -7.34 0.18
CA MET A 61 -4.84 -8.10 1.40
C MET A 61 -4.63 -7.19 2.62
N PHE A 62 -4.27 -5.91 2.39
CA PHE A 62 -4.24 -4.86 3.41
C PHE A 62 -5.59 -4.15 3.63
N GLY A 63 -6.68 -4.65 3.03
CA GLY A 63 -8.05 -4.19 3.26
C GLY A 63 -8.60 -3.18 2.25
N SER A 64 -7.87 -2.84 1.18
CA SER A 64 -8.39 -1.89 0.18
C SER A 64 -9.53 -2.50 -0.65
N SER A 65 -10.68 -1.83 -0.67
CA SER A 65 -11.84 -2.15 -1.52
C SER A 65 -11.92 -1.31 -2.80
N LEU A 66 -11.09 -0.27 -2.91
CA LEU A 66 -11.10 0.68 -4.02
C LEU A 66 -9.87 0.58 -4.93
N ILE A 67 -8.83 -0.18 -4.53
CA ILE A 67 -7.60 -0.21 -5.30
C ILE A 67 -7.84 -0.64 -6.74
N ASP A 68 -8.70 -1.62 -7.01
CA ASP A 68 -9.00 -2.09 -8.37
C ASP A 68 -9.70 -1.06 -9.26
N LYS A 69 -10.25 0.00 -8.65
CA LYS A 69 -10.87 1.11 -9.38
C LYS A 69 -9.90 2.23 -9.69
N LEU A 70 -8.69 2.22 -9.09
CA LEU A 70 -7.70 3.27 -9.26
C LEU A 70 -7.29 3.39 -10.74
N GLY A 71 -7.73 4.49 -11.36
CA GLY A 71 -7.41 4.90 -12.71
C GLY A 71 -6.32 5.97 -12.79
N PHE A 72 -6.02 6.39 -14.03
CA PHE A 72 -4.98 7.38 -14.32
C PHE A 72 -5.23 8.71 -13.63
N ARG A 73 -4.25 9.14 -12.82
CA ARG A 73 -4.26 10.37 -12.01
C ARG A 73 -5.40 10.51 -11.01
N GLU A 74 -6.01 9.40 -10.63
CA GLU A 74 -6.98 9.43 -9.54
C GLU A 74 -6.26 9.57 -8.19
N ASN A 75 -6.85 10.40 -7.33
CA ASN A 75 -6.41 10.52 -5.95
C ASN A 75 -6.91 9.32 -5.16
N PHE A 76 -6.00 8.68 -4.42
CA PHE A 76 -6.31 7.55 -3.59
C PHE A 76 -5.56 7.63 -2.28
N ILE A 77 -6.30 7.37 -1.20
CA ILE A 77 -5.75 7.21 0.14
C ILE A 77 -6.25 5.90 0.71
N MET A 78 -5.43 5.23 1.51
CA MET A 78 -5.88 4.12 2.33
C MET A 78 -5.18 4.11 3.68
N ILE A 79 -5.92 3.63 4.68
CA ILE A 79 -5.39 3.18 5.95
C ILE A 79 -5.78 1.72 6.05
N GLY A 80 -4.79 0.84 6.12
CA GLY A 80 -4.99 -0.59 6.06
C GLY A 80 -4.11 -1.35 7.04
N HIS A 81 -4.42 -2.61 7.24
CA HIS A 81 -3.64 -3.56 8.02
C HIS A 81 -3.83 -4.94 7.37
N ARG A 82 -2.92 -5.88 7.61
CA ARG A 82 -3.04 -7.27 7.13
C ARG A 82 -3.17 -8.20 8.32
N GLY A 83 -4.08 -9.18 8.23
CA GLY A 83 -4.18 -10.24 9.23
C GLY A 83 -5.16 -10.01 10.40
N LEU A 84 -6.03 -8.98 10.39
CA LEU A 84 -7.13 -8.98 11.37
C LEU A 84 -8.05 -10.16 11.06
N ALA A 85 -8.12 -11.09 12.01
CA ALA A 85 -9.25 -12.01 12.09
C ALA A 85 -10.51 -11.18 12.36
N LYS A 86 -11.59 -11.52 11.65
CA LYS A 86 -12.92 -11.01 11.94
C LYS A 86 -13.39 -11.46 13.32
#